data_AF-A0A917V5W6-F1
#
_entry.id   AF-A0A917V5W6-F1
#
_cell.length_a   1.000
_cell.length_b   1.000
_cell.length_c   1.000
_cell.angle_alpha   90.00
_cell.angle_beta   90.00
_cell.angle_gamma   90.00
#
_symmetry.space_group_name_H-M   'P 1'
#
loop_
_entity.id
_entity.type
_entity.pdbx_description
1 polymer ?
#
loop_
_entity_poly.entity_id
_entity_poly.type
_entity_poly.pdbx_seq_one_letter_code
_entity_poly.pdbx_strand_id
1 'polypeptide(L)'
;MPPTVASPPAAPGQPSGPTTKPAGNGTIEVTTVTLGGSPVPGVSVRLSLQRPCDPATHDIPLGETSEVKRLDGVTNMQGKVSFTAETGCYYLGMTAPPGTSPVPEGMHTIFLVNPGDTATGKLRFNDVQPQVGVCDEATIETELGVNPSPVATIDKCDGKWAVIRWDTPGDNQRLVTRVPGRWQTYTIFPHDICWSAAEREGVPPALRTYFSNC
;
A
#
# COMPACT_ATOMS: atom_id res chain seq x y z
N MET A 1 -72.83 43.08 -28.49
CA MET A 1 -72.15 42.62 -27.27
C MET A 1 -72.31 41.11 -27.17
N PRO A 2 -71.27 40.32 -27.50
CA PRO A 2 -71.25 38.90 -27.16
C PRO A 2 -70.70 38.70 -25.73
N PRO A 3 -71.18 37.69 -24.97
CA PRO A 3 -70.68 37.41 -23.62
C PRO A 3 -69.32 36.71 -23.66
N THR A 4 -68.41 37.19 -22.81
CA THR A 4 -67.10 36.61 -22.52
C THR A 4 -67.26 35.26 -21.83
N VAL A 5 -66.74 34.20 -22.44
CA VAL A 5 -66.63 32.88 -21.80
C VAL A 5 -65.44 32.92 -20.83
N ALA A 6 -65.71 32.79 -19.54
CA ALA A 6 -64.69 32.68 -18.51
C ALA A 6 -63.99 31.31 -18.61
N SER A 7 -62.66 31.31 -18.64
CA SER A 7 -61.83 30.10 -18.62
C SER A 7 -61.92 29.36 -17.28
N PRO A 8 -61.83 28.01 -17.27
CA PRO A 8 -61.84 27.23 -16.05
C PRO A 8 -60.57 27.47 -15.20
N PRO A 9 -60.66 27.35 -13.86
CA PRO A 9 -59.52 27.51 -12.97
C PRO A 9 -58.47 26.41 -13.20
N ALA A 10 -57.20 26.81 -13.11
CA ALA A 10 -56.04 25.94 -13.22
C ALA A 10 -56.07 24.81 -12.17
N ALA A 11 -55.71 23.61 -12.60
CA ALA A 11 -55.59 22.44 -11.73
C ALA A 11 -54.48 22.62 -10.67
N PRO A 12 -54.61 21.99 -9.49
CA PRO A 12 -53.61 22.04 -8.42
C PRO A 12 -52.24 21.51 -8.88
N GLY A 13 -51.18 22.17 -8.42
CA GLY A 13 -49.79 21.90 -8.79
C GLY A 13 -49.36 20.44 -8.62
N GLN A 14 -48.60 19.97 -9.61
CA GLN A 14 -47.86 18.71 -9.54
C GLN A 14 -46.92 18.71 -8.33
N PRO A 15 -46.82 17.59 -7.58
CA PRO A 15 -45.84 17.44 -6.52
C PRO A 15 -44.42 17.52 -7.10
N SER A 16 -43.59 18.35 -6.47
CA SER A 16 -42.18 18.53 -6.80
C SER A 16 -41.45 17.18 -6.66
N GLY A 17 -40.99 16.64 -7.78
CA GLY A 17 -40.06 15.50 -7.77
C GLY A 17 -38.76 15.86 -7.04
N PRO A 18 -37.99 14.86 -6.57
CA PRO A 18 -36.72 15.10 -5.91
C PRO A 18 -35.81 15.91 -6.84
N THR A 19 -35.35 17.05 -6.35
CA THR A 19 -34.42 17.94 -7.06
C THR A 19 -33.12 17.21 -7.34
N THR A 20 -32.99 16.65 -8.54
CA THR A 20 -31.72 16.13 -9.05
C THR A 20 -30.76 17.30 -9.15
N LYS A 21 -29.76 17.32 -8.27
CA LYS A 21 -28.71 18.34 -8.23
C LYS A 21 -27.97 18.41 -9.57
N PRO A 22 -27.47 19.59 -10.01
CA PRO A 22 -26.86 19.72 -11.32
C PRO A 22 -25.69 18.75 -11.50
N ALA A 23 -25.75 17.97 -12.57
CA ALA A 23 -24.63 17.17 -13.02
C ALA A 23 -23.47 18.10 -13.42
N GLY A 24 -22.28 17.81 -12.91
CA GLY A 24 -21.07 18.54 -13.26
C GLY A 24 -19.83 17.81 -12.78
N ASN A 25 -18.67 18.34 -13.12
CA ASN A 25 -17.39 17.73 -12.75
C ASN A 25 -16.80 18.45 -11.54
N GLY A 26 -16.09 17.70 -10.71
CA GLY A 26 -15.21 18.20 -9.65
C GLY A 26 -13.95 17.35 -9.57
N THR A 27 -13.25 17.43 -8.44
CA THR A 27 -11.99 16.72 -8.22
C THR A 27 -12.14 15.74 -7.07
N ILE A 28 -11.58 14.54 -7.22
CA ILE A 28 -11.38 13.60 -6.11
C ILE A 28 -9.87 13.44 -5.90
N GLU A 29 -9.38 13.79 -4.72
CA GLU A 29 -7.97 13.58 -4.33
C GLU A 29 -7.88 12.42 -3.34
N VAL A 30 -7.08 11.41 -3.67
CA VAL A 30 -6.81 10.28 -2.79
C VAL A 30 -5.37 10.36 -2.29
N THR A 31 -5.20 10.27 -0.98
CA THR A 31 -3.89 10.25 -0.32
C THR A 31 -3.65 8.91 0.37
N THR A 32 -2.46 8.35 0.17
CA THR A 32 -1.98 7.12 0.77
C THR A 32 -0.83 7.43 1.72
N VAL A 33 -0.98 7.04 2.99
CA VAL A 33 -0.02 7.41 4.05
C VAL A 33 0.09 6.29 5.08
N THR A 34 1.25 6.15 5.70
CA THR A 34 1.43 5.27 6.86
C THR A 34 0.82 5.87 8.13
N LEU A 35 0.67 5.08 9.20
CA LEU A 35 0.18 5.57 10.50
C LEU A 35 1.08 6.67 11.09
N GLY A 36 2.39 6.57 10.87
CA GLY A 36 3.41 7.55 11.23
C GLY A 36 3.53 8.73 10.26
N GLY A 37 2.71 8.81 9.21
CA GLY A 37 2.62 9.98 8.34
C GLY A 37 3.50 9.96 7.09
N SER A 38 4.19 8.86 6.79
CA SER A 38 5.01 8.76 5.57
C SER A 38 4.15 8.49 4.33
N PRO A 39 4.40 9.15 3.18
CA PRO A 39 3.65 8.89 1.95
C PRO A 39 3.93 7.48 1.41
N VAL A 40 2.91 6.82 0.87
CA VAL A 40 3.04 5.48 0.24
C VAL A 40 2.82 5.59 -1.27
N PRO A 41 3.88 5.62 -2.10
CA PRO A 41 3.75 5.77 -3.54
C PRO A 41 3.39 4.45 -4.24
N GLY A 42 2.97 4.53 -5.51
CA GLY A 42 2.75 3.35 -6.35
C GLY A 42 1.52 2.52 -6.00
N VAL A 43 0.59 3.08 -5.21
CA VAL A 43 -0.65 2.40 -4.84
C VAL A 43 -1.64 2.55 -5.99
N SER A 44 -2.11 1.42 -6.50
CA SER A 44 -3.19 1.41 -7.50
C SER A 44 -4.53 1.68 -6.81
N VAL A 45 -5.16 2.79 -7.15
CA VAL A 45 -6.43 3.27 -6.60
C VAL A 45 -7.53 3.12 -7.64
N ARG A 46 -8.70 2.66 -7.20
CA ARG A 46 -9.90 2.52 -8.01
C ARG A 46 -11.06 3.31 -7.39
N LEU A 47 -11.71 4.14 -8.19
CA LEU A 47 -12.98 4.79 -7.86
C LEU A 47 -14.09 4.19 -8.72
N SER A 48 -15.17 3.78 -8.08
CA SER A 48 -16.34 3.18 -8.72
C SER A 48 -17.58 4.05 -8.46
N LEU A 49 -18.07 4.74 -9.48
CA LEU A 49 -19.27 5.58 -9.42
C LEU A 49 -20.51 4.70 -9.32
N GLN A 50 -21.28 4.90 -8.25
CA GLN A 50 -22.49 4.16 -7.94
C GLN A 50 -23.73 4.94 -8.32
N ARG A 51 -24.69 4.29 -9.00
CA ARG A 51 -26.02 4.86 -9.27
C ARG A 51 -27.11 3.79 -9.13
N PRO A 52 -28.35 4.18 -8.78
CA PRO A 52 -28.74 5.52 -8.29
C PRO A 52 -28.16 5.80 -6.88
N CYS A 53 -27.76 7.03 -6.61
CA CYS A 53 -27.37 7.45 -5.25
C CYS A 53 -27.57 8.97 -5.11
N ASP A 54 -27.81 9.45 -3.89
CA ASP A 54 -27.79 10.89 -3.58
C ASP A 54 -26.53 11.22 -2.76
N PRO A 55 -25.51 11.88 -3.35
CA PRO A 55 -24.29 12.20 -2.63
C PRO A 55 -24.51 13.16 -1.45
N ALA A 56 -25.60 13.94 -1.42
CA ALA A 56 -25.89 14.82 -0.30
C ALA A 56 -26.27 14.06 0.98
N THR A 57 -26.77 12.83 0.85
CA THR A 57 -27.08 11.96 1.99
C THR A 57 -25.84 11.37 2.66
N HIS A 58 -24.69 11.44 1.98
CA HIS A 58 -23.43 10.83 2.41
C HIS A 58 -23.56 9.33 2.72
N ASP A 59 -24.44 8.66 1.97
CA ASP A 59 -24.66 7.22 2.08
C ASP A 59 -24.80 6.59 0.68
N ILE A 60 -24.42 5.32 0.58
CA ILE A 60 -24.63 4.50 -0.62
C ILE A 60 -25.51 3.32 -0.22
N PRO A 61 -26.78 3.30 -0.63
CA PRO A 61 -27.70 2.22 -0.29
C PRO A 61 -27.17 0.85 -0.71
N LEU A 62 -27.06 -0.08 0.23
CA LEU A 62 -26.54 -1.43 -0.03
C LEU A 62 -27.52 -2.23 -0.90
N GLY A 63 -27.05 -2.75 -2.03
CA GLY A 63 -27.82 -3.63 -2.91
C GLY A 63 -28.76 -2.91 -3.89
N GLU A 64 -28.89 -1.59 -3.79
CA GLU A 64 -29.74 -0.79 -4.69
C GLU A 64 -28.92 0.00 -5.72
N THR A 65 -27.60 0.06 -5.55
CA THR A 65 -26.70 0.76 -6.48
C THR A 65 -25.89 -0.20 -7.35
N SER A 66 -25.53 0.28 -8.54
CA SER A 66 -24.65 -0.41 -9.47
C SER A 66 -23.51 0.49 -9.90
N GLU A 67 -22.36 -0.12 -10.18
CA GLU A 67 -21.24 0.59 -10.80
C GLU A 67 -21.61 0.98 -12.23
N VAL A 68 -21.57 2.29 -12.51
CA VAL A 68 -21.81 2.82 -13.87
C VAL A 68 -20.54 3.35 -14.53
N LYS A 69 -19.49 3.64 -13.75
CA LYS A 69 -18.21 4.17 -14.24
C LYS A 69 -17.08 3.83 -13.28
N ARG A 70 -15.90 3.54 -13.83
CA ARG A 70 -14.67 3.30 -13.09
C ARG A 70 -13.58 4.30 -13.47
N LEU A 71 -12.84 4.75 -12.48
CA LEU A 71 -11.61 5.52 -12.67
C LEU A 71 -10.48 4.77 -11.94
N ASP A 72 -9.39 4.49 -12.64
CA ASP A 72 -8.21 3.85 -12.07
C ASP A 72 -7.03 4.82 -12.17
N GLY A 73 -6.18 4.83 -11.15
CA GLY A 73 -5.01 5.70 -11.08
C GLY A 73 -3.96 5.13 -10.13
N VAL A 74 -2.75 5.68 -10.18
CA VAL A 74 -1.62 5.24 -9.33
C VAL A 74 -1.09 6.44 -8.57
N THR A 75 -0.84 6.29 -7.27
CA THR A 75 -0.28 7.37 -6.46
C THR A 75 1.16 7.70 -6.85
N ASN A 76 1.47 9.00 -6.88
CA ASN A 76 2.81 9.53 -7.14
C ASN A 76 3.75 9.35 -5.94
N MET A 77 4.97 9.89 -6.04
CA MET A 77 5.99 9.84 -4.97
C MET A 77 5.54 10.49 -3.64
N GLN A 78 4.55 11.37 -3.67
CA GLN A 78 3.94 12.00 -2.50
C GLN A 78 2.75 11.20 -1.95
N GLY A 79 2.48 10.00 -2.48
CA GLY A 79 1.33 9.19 -2.08
C GLY A 79 0.00 9.82 -2.49
N LYS A 80 -0.04 10.58 -3.58
CA LYS A 80 -1.25 11.29 -4.03
C LYS A 80 -1.65 10.90 -5.44
N VAL A 81 -2.96 10.84 -5.67
CA VAL A 81 -3.57 10.76 -7.01
C VAL A 81 -4.82 11.63 -7.04
N SER A 82 -5.03 12.32 -8.17
CA SER A 82 -6.19 13.19 -8.37
C SER A 82 -6.96 12.75 -9.61
N PHE A 83 -8.28 12.77 -9.51
CA PHE A 83 -9.20 12.39 -10.57
C PHE A 83 -10.16 13.54 -10.86
N THR A 84 -10.39 13.83 -12.14
CA THR A 84 -11.56 14.60 -12.57
C THR A 84 -12.75 13.66 -12.59
N ALA A 85 -13.74 13.92 -11.75
CA ALA A 85 -14.88 13.04 -11.50
C ALA A 85 -16.22 13.78 -11.64
N GLU A 86 -17.28 13.06 -11.96
CA GLU A 86 -18.64 13.62 -11.98
C GLU A 86 -19.17 13.71 -10.54
N THR A 87 -20.08 14.64 -10.26
CA THR A 87 -20.81 14.64 -8.98
C THR A 87 -21.54 13.31 -8.78
N GLY A 88 -21.37 12.70 -7.61
CA GLY A 88 -21.92 11.37 -7.29
C GLY A 88 -21.25 10.68 -6.11
N CYS A 89 -21.63 9.43 -5.88
CA CYS A 89 -21.11 8.60 -4.80
C CYS A 89 -20.15 7.55 -5.35
N TYR A 90 -19.02 7.39 -4.69
CA TYR A 90 -17.92 6.57 -5.15
C TYR A 90 -17.51 5.56 -4.08
N TYR A 91 -17.39 4.29 -4.47
CA TYR A 91 -16.58 3.35 -3.69
C TYR A 91 -15.11 3.53 -4.05
N LEU A 92 -14.28 3.66 -3.01
CA LEU A 92 -12.83 3.73 -3.09
C LEU A 92 -12.26 2.35 -2.76
N GLY A 93 -11.58 1.76 -3.74
CA GLY A 93 -10.81 0.54 -3.59
C GLY A 93 -9.33 0.78 -3.86
N MET A 94 -8.48 -0.17 -3.45
CA MET A 94 -7.06 -0.14 -3.75
C MET A 94 -6.49 -1.55 -3.92
N THR A 95 -5.35 -1.62 -4.61
CA THR A 95 -4.43 -2.76 -4.57
C THR A 95 -3.13 -2.30 -3.94
N ALA A 96 -2.78 -2.88 -2.79
CA ALA A 96 -1.57 -2.53 -2.06
C ALA A 96 -0.31 -2.97 -2.84
N PRO A 97 0.71 -2.11 -2.99
CA PRO A 97 1.97 -2.49 -3.61
C PRO A 97 2.76 -3.48 -2.73
N PRO A 98 3.66 -4.29 -3.30
CA PRO A 98 4.49 -5.23 -2.54
C PRO A 98 5.24 -4.56 -1.40
N GLY A 99 5.34 -5.24 -0.25
CA GLY A 99 6.05 -4.73 0.93
C GLY A 99 5.27 -3.70 1.75
N THR A 100 4.00 -3.42 1.41
CA THR A 100 3.12 -2.56 2.20
C THR A 100 2.00 -3.38 2.85
N SER A 101 1.49 -2.89 3.98
CA SER A 101 0.40 -3.53 4.72
C SER A 101 -0.74 -2.53 4.91
N PRO A 102 -1.86 -2.65 4.18
CA PRO A 102 -2.99 -1.75 4.33
C PRO A 102 -3.70 -1.95 5.67
N VAL A 103 -4.23 -0.88 6.26
CA VAL A 103 -5.07 -0.97 7.46
C VAL A 103 -6.50 -1.36 7.04
N PRO A 104 -7.12 -2.39 7.63
CA PRO A 104 -8.50 -2.77 7.30
C PRO A 104 -9.48 -1.73 7.86
N GLU A 105 -9.84 -0.73 7.06
CA GLU A 105 -10.69 0.41 7.49
C GLU A 105 -12.15 0.32 7.02
N GLY A 106 -12.59 -0.86 6.61
CA GLY A 106 -13.95 -1.04 6.08
C GLY A 106 -14.10 -0.44 4.68
N MET A 107 -15.35 -0.24 4.26
CA MET A 107 -15.63 0.31 2.93
C MET A 107 -15.35 1.81 2.89
N HIS A 108 -14.38 2.23 2.08
CA HIS A 108 -14.10 3.63 1.85
C HIS A 108 -15.07 4.19 0.81
N THR A 109 -15.90 5.16 1.21
CA THR A 109 -16.82 5.89 0.32
C THR A 109 -16.39 7.34 0.18
N ILE A 110 -16.56 7.91 -1.00
CA ILE A 110 -16.31 9.33 -1.28
C ILE A 110 -17.56 9.92 -1.94
N PHE A 111 -17.98 11.10 -1.49
CA PHE A 111 -19.15 11.81 -2.01
C PHE A 111 -18.71 13.14 -2.62
N LEU A 112 -18.90 13.30 -3.93
CA LEU A 112 -18.67 14.56 -4.62
C LEU A 112 -20.00 15.27 -4.83
N VAL A 113 -20.28 16.23 -3.95
CA VAL A 113 -21.62 16.77 -3.73
C VAL A 113 -21.93 17.94 -4.66
N ASN A 114 -21.00 18.86 -4.92
CA ASN A 114 -21.20 19.96 -5.89
C ASN A 114 -20.18 19.90 -7.04
N PRO A 115 -20.55 20.42 -8.22
CA PRO A 115 -19.57 20.67 -9.27
C PRO A 115 -18.51 21.66 -8.81
N GLY A 116 -17.26 21.47 -9.23
CA GLY A 116 -16.12 22.30 -8.86
C GLY A 116 -15.54 22.02 -7.47
N ASP A 117 -16.23 21.24 -6.62
CA ASP A 117 -15.70 20.85 -5.31
C ASP A 117 -14.54 19.85 -5.44
N THR A 118 -13.74 19.79 -4.38
CA THR A 118 -12.74 18.74 -4.17
C THR A 118 -13.17 17.85 -3.01
N ALA A 119 -13.42 16.58 -3.29
CA ALA A 119 -13.61 15.55 -2.27
C ALA A 119 -12.29 14.84 -1.99
N THR A 120 -12.06 14.42 -0.74
CA THR A 120 -10.81 13.77 -0.35
C THR A 120 -11.05 12.36 0.19
N GLY A 121 -10.18 11.44 -0.19
CA GLY A 121 -10.12 10.08 0.33
C GLY A 121 -8.75 9.81 0.95
N LYS A 122 -8.74 9.08 2.07
CA LYS A 122 -7.51 8.69 2.74
C LYS A 122 -7.46 7.17 2.87
N LEU A 123 -6.36 6.60 2.41
CA LEU A 123 -6.03 5.18 2.57
C LEU A 123 -4.81 5.09 3.48
N ARG A 124 -4.93 4.36 4.57
CA ARG A 124 -3.85 4.21 5.55
C ARG A 124 -3.18 2.86 5.43
N PHE A 125 -1.88 2.87 5.66
CA PHE A 125 -1.04 1.69 5.74
C PHE A 125 -0.46 1.63 7.14
N ASN A 126 -0.22 0.43 7.63
CA ASN A 126 0.66 0.27 8.78
C ASN A 126 1.99 0.93 8.43
N ASP A 127 2.65 1.51 9.44
CA ASP A 127 4.04 1.89 9.25
C ASP A 127 4.78 0.68 8.72
N VAL A 128 5.60 0.93 7.68
CA VAL A 128 6.62 -0.03 7.33
C VAL A 128 7.46 -0.10 8.59
N GLN A 129 7.23 -1.15 9.38
CA GLN A 129 8.09 -1.47 10.50
C GLN A 129 9.47 -1.44 9.86
N PRO A 130 10.39 -0.56 10.30
CA PRO A 130 11.69 -0.48 9.69
C PRO A 130 12.14 -1.92 9.62
N GLN A 131 12.43 -2.41 8.40
CA GLN A 131 13.05 -3.72 8.30
C GLN A 131 14.23 -3.58 9.22
N VAL A 132 14.15 -4.26 10.38
CA VAL A 132 15.25 -4.31 11.33
C VAL A 132 16.43 -4.63 10.45
N GLY A 133 17.39 -3.68 10.41
CA GLY A 133 18.26 -3.49 9.25
C GLY A 133 18.73 -4.85 8.80
N VAL A 134 18.62 -5.18 7.50
CA VAL A 134 18.81 -6.57 7.02
C VAL A 134 20.07 -7.20 7.65
N CYS A 135 21.06 -6.37 7.94
CA CYS A 135 22.23 -6.57 8.79
C CYS A 135 22.02 -6.18 10.27
N ASP A 136 21.16 -6.90 11.00
CA ASP A 136 20.93 -6.70 12.44
C ASP A 136 21.17 -8.03 13.15
N GLU A 137 21.96 -7.97 14.23
CA GLU A 137 22.43 -9.12 14.98
C GLU A 137 21.27 -9.97 15.49
N ALA A 138 20.30 -9.34 16.16
CA ALA A 138 19.16 -10.02 16.77
C ALA A 138 18.25 -10.66 15.71
N THR A 139 18.09 -10.00 14.57
CA THR A 139 17.31 -10.50 13.43
C THR A 139 17.98 -11.71 12.79
N ILE A 140 19.29 -11.62 12.52
CA ILE A 140 20.06 -12.74 11.97
C ILE A 140 20.00 -13.94 12.93
N GLU A 141 20.22 -13.73 14.23
CA GLU A 141 20.21 -14.81 15.22
C GLU A 141 18.83 -15.48 15.34
N THR A 142 17.77 -14.67 15.40
CA THR A 142 16.39 -15.17 15.48
C THR A 142 16.04 -16.02 14.26
N GLU A 143 16.37 -15.53 13.05
CA GLU A 143 16.06 -16.24 11.80
C GLU A 143 16.93 -17.49 11.58
N LEU A 144 18.16 -17.50 12.11
CA LEU A 144 19.03 -18.68 12.13
C LEU A 144 18.61 -19.72 13.18
N GLY A 145 17.74 -19.36 14.13
CA GLY A 145 17.35 -20.22 15.25
C GLY A 145 18.50 -20.55 16.20
N VAL A 146 19.48 -19.65 16.32
CA VAL A 146 20.61 -19.78 17.25
C VAL A 146 20.31 -19.00 18.54
N ASN A 147 20.77 -19.51 19.68
CA ASN A 147 20.55 -18.85 20.95
C ASN A 147 21.45 -17.60 21.05
N PRO A 148 20.88 -16.40 21.28
CA PRO A 148 21.63 -15.16 21.37
C PRO A 148 22.28 -15.03 22.76
N SER A 149 23.41 -15.71 22.99
CA SER A 149 24.22 -15.45 24.18
C SER A 149 25.65 -15.98 24.04
N PRO A 150 26.67 -15.10 23.90
CA PRO A 150 26.56 -13.65 23.66
C PRO A 150 25.88 -13.35 22.31
N VAL A 151 25.49 -12.10 22.08
CA VAL A 151 24.96 -11.65 20.77
C VAL A 151 26.10 -11.69 19.75
N ALA A 152 25.83 -12.20 18.54
CA ALA A 152 26.77 -12.19 17.44
C ALA A 152 27.22 -10.76 17.09
N THR A 153 28.43 -10.56 16.59
CA THR A 153 28.84 -9.33 15.92
C THR A 153 28.80 -9.53 14.41
N ILE A 154 28.33 -8.53 13.66
CA ILE A 154 28.38 -8.54 12.20
C ILE A 154 29.68 -7.87 11.73
N ASP A 155 30.59 -8.65 11.15
CA ASP A 155 31.88 -8.14 10.63
C ASP A 155 31.72 -7.49 9.23
N LYS A 156 30.84 -8.06 8.40
CA LYS A 156 30.49 -7.57 7.07
C LYS A 156 29.05 -7.91 6.77
N CYS A 157 28.31 -7.01 6.13
CA CYS A 157 27.01 -7.32 5.58
C CYS A 157 26.64 -6.39 4.41
N ASP A 158 26.07 -6.95 3.35
CA ASP A 158 25.62 -6.21 2.15
C ASP A 158 24.10 -6.29 1.93
N GLY A 159 23.36 -6.80 2.92
CA GLY A 159 21.91 -7.04 2.85
C GLY A 159 21.51 -8.36 2.17
N LYS A 160 22.45 -9.10 1.56
CA LYS A 160 22.23 -10.45 1.04
C LYS A 160 23.16 -11.47 1.68
N TRP A 161 24.38 -11.07 2.01
CA TRP A 161 25.40 -11.88 2.66
C TRP A 161 25.86 -11.17 3.92
N ALA A 162 26.13 -11.94 4.98
CA ALA A 162 26.73 -11.41 6.19
C ALA A 162 27.74 -12.38 6.78
N VAL A 163 28.81 -11.84 7.35
CA VAL A 163 29.76 -12.58 8.19
C VAL A 163 29.44 -12.24 9.64
N ILE A 164 29.08 -13.26 10.40
CA ILE A 164 28.73 -13.13 11.82
C ILE A 164 29.68 -13.93 12.68
N ARG A 165 29.95 -13.45 13.89
CA ARG A 165 30.85 -14.09 14.84
C ARG A 165 30.31 -13.98 16.26
N TRP A 166 30.37 -15.05 17.04
CA TRP A 166 30.09 -14.99 18.48
C TRP A 166 31.39 -14.85 19.27
N ASP A 167 31.34 -14.05 20.35
CA ASP A 167 32.45 -13.92 21.30
C ASP A 167 32.49 -15.10 22.28
N THR A 168 32.71 -16.29 21.72
CA THR A 168 32.81 -17.55 22.45
C THR A 168 34.06 -18.32 22.02
N PRO A 169 34.67 -19.14 22.91
CA PRO A 169 35.81 -19.97 22.53
C PRO A 169 35.46 -20.97 21.43
N GLY A 170 36.32 -21.06 20.40
CA GLY A 170 36.20 -22.03 19.30
C GLY A 170 35.70 -21.44 17.97
N ASP A 171 35.21 -22.34 17.12
CA ASP A 171 34.78 -22.11 15.74
C ASP A 171 33.39 -21.46 15.67
N ASN A 172 33.34 -20.17 15.97
CA ASN A 172 32.10 -19.42 16.18
C ASN A 172 31.88 -18.31 15.15
N GLN A 173 32.42 -18.47 13.95
CA GLN A 173 32.17 -17.56 12.83
C GLN A 173 31.36 -18.29 11.76
N ARG A 174 30.43 -17.58 11.13
CA ARG A 174 29.62 -18.10 10.02
C ARG A 174 29.53 -17.09 8.91
N LEU A 175 29.45 -17.61 7.69
CA LEU A 175 28.94 -16.85 6.56
C LEU A 175 27.48 -17.23 6.35
N VAL A 176 26.62 -16.23 6.28
CA VAL A 176 25.17 -16.39 6.14
C VAL A 176 24.69 -15.68 4.88
N THR A 177 23.60 -16.19 4.32
CA THR A 177 22.98 -15.66 3.10
C THR A 177 21.48 -15.48 3.30
N ARG A 178 20.90 -14.48 2.64
CA ARG A 178 19.47 -14.20 2.64
C ARG A 178 18.80 -15.07 1.59
N VAL A 179 17.88 -15.91 2.03
CA VAL A 179 16.92 -16.62 1.19
C VAL A 179 15.53 -15.98 1.37
N PRO A 180 14.53 -16.28 0.52
CA PRO A 180 13.20 -15.68 0.67
C PRO A 180 12.66 -15.84 2.09
N GLY A 181 12.52 -14.72 2.79
CA GLY A 181 11.93 -14.64 4.14
C GLY A 181 12.86 -14.94 5.32
N ARG A 182 14.14 -15.31 5.14
CA ARG A 182 15.06 -15.54 6.27
C ARG A 182 16.55 -15.52 5.92
N TRP A 183 17.39 -15.34 6.92
CA TRP A 183 18.81 -15.68 6.92
C TRP A 183 19.00 -17.19 7.03
N GLN A 184 20.01 -17.70 6.32
CA GLN A 184 20.41 -19.10 6.35
C GLN A 184 21.94 -19.19 6.48
N THR A 185 22.42 -20.16 7.26
CA THR A 185 23.86 -20.48 7.28
C THR A 185 24.26 -21.03 5.93
N TYR A 186 25.19 -20.35 5.26
CA TYR A 186 25.82 -20.84 4.05
C TYR A 186 27.00 -21.75 4.41
N THR A 187 27.87 -21.31 5.32
CA THR A 187 28.95 -22.14 5.88
C THR A 187 29.38 -21.68 7.27
N ILE A 188 30.08 -22.56 7.98
CA ILE A 188 30.66 -22.34 9.30
C ILE A 188 32.18 -22.37 9.14
N PHE A 189 32.92 -21.47 9.79
CA PHE A 189 34.38 -21.45 9.73
C PHE A 189 34.99 -22.32 10.84
N PRO A 190 36.12 -23.01 10.57
CA PRO A 190 36.78 -23.13 9.27
C PRO A 190 36.03 -24.08 8.32
N HIS A 191 36.20 -23.87 7.01
CA HIS A 191 35.63 -24.73 5.96
C HIS A 191 36.63 -24.97 4.83
N ASP A 192 36.32 -25.93 3.95
CA ASP A 192 37.12 -26.33 2.80
C ASP A 192 36.55 -25.87 1.44
N ILE A 193 35.44 -25.12 1.44
CA ILE A 193 34.83 -24.57 0.23
C ILE A 193 35.82 -23.69 -0.55
N CYS A 194 36.00 -24.02 -1.83
CA CYS A 194 36.79 -23.28 -2.80
C CYS A 194 36.12 -21.97 -3.23
N TRP A 195 36.91 -20.92 -3.47
CA TRP A 195 36.40 -19.66 -4.02
C TRP A 195 35.64 -19.88 -5.34
N SER A 196 36.16 -20.71 -6.24
CA SER A 196 35.52 -20.99 -7.53
C SER A 196 34.14 -21.65 -7.41
N ALA A 197 33.86 -22.39 -6.32
CA ALA A 197 32.55 -22.93 -6.03
C ALA A 197 31.63 -21.85 -5.45
N ALA A 198 32.11 -21.12 -4.45
CA ALA A 198 31.37 -20.05 -3.78
C ALA A 198 30.94 -18.92 -4.73
N GLU A 199 31.81 -18.53 -5.65
CA GLU A 199 31.51 -17.53 -6.68
C GLU A 199 30.36 -17.97 -7.59
N ARG A 200 30.33 -19.24 -8.00
CA ARG A 200 29.22 -19.81 -8.80
C ARG A 200 27.90 -19.84 -8.03
N GLU A 201 27.97 -19.93 -6.71
CA GLU A 201 26.80 -19.90 -5.81
C GLU A 201 26.37 -18.48 -5.44
N GLY A 202 27.06 -17.46 -5.97
CA GLY A 202 26.67 -16.05 -5.87
C GLY A 202 27.24 -15.33 -4.65
N VAL A 203 28.30 -15.85 -4.03
CA VAL A 203 29.07 -15.14 -3.01
C VAL A 203 29.78 -13.93 -3.65
N PRO A 204 29.66 -12.72 -3.09
CA PRO A 204 30.26 -11.52 -3.66
C PRO A 204 31.80 -11.53 -3.55
N PRO A 205 32.53 -10.94 -4.53
CA PRO A 205 34.00 -10.88 -4.53
C PRO A 205 34.62 -10.28 -3.26
N ALA A 206 33.91 -9.39 -2.56
CA ALA A 206 34.35 -8.79 -1.30
C ALA A 206 34.54 -9.79 -0.14
N LEU A 207 34.01 -11.01 -0.29
CA LEU A 207 34.12 -12.11 0.67
C LEU A 207 35.13 -13.18 0.25
N ARG A 208 35.85 -13.01 -0.87
CA ARG A 208 36.85 -13.97 -1.35
C ARG A 208 37.90 -14.35 -0.33
N THR A 209 38.28 -13.43 0.56
CA THR A 209 39.26 -13.67 1.63
C THR A 209 38.88 -14.77 2.62
N TYR A 210 37.61 -15.17 2.65
CA TYR A 210 37.10 -16.20 3.54
C TYR A 210 37.20 -17.62 2.94
N PHE A 211 37.62 -17.75 1.68
CA PHE A 211 37.63 -19.03 0.96
C PHE A 211 39.04 -19.49 0.62
N SER A 212 39.20 -20.81 0.51
CA SER A 212 40.43 -21.42 -0.01
C SER A 212 40.61 -21.08 -1.48
N ASN A 213 41.86 -20.82 -1.88
CA ASN A 213 42.19 -20.56 -3.28
C ASN A 213 42.28 -21.88 -4.06
N CYS A 214 41.10 -22.31 -4.50
CA CYS A 214 40.78 -23.30 -5.49
C CYS A 214 39.46 -22.85 -6.16
#